data_AF-A0A8J6LPZ0-F1
#
_entry.id   AF-A0A8J6LPZ0-F1
#
_cell.length_a   1.000
_cell.length_b   1.000
_cell.length_c   1.000
_cell.angle_alpha   90.00
_cell.angle_beta   90.00
_cell.angle_gamma   90.00
#
_symmetry.space_group_name_H-M   'P 1'
#
loop_
_entity.id
_entity.type
_entity.pdbx_description
1 polymer ?
#
loop_
_entity_poly.entity_id
_entity_poly.type
_entity_poly.pdbx_seq_one_letter_code
_entity_poly.pdbx_strand_id
1 'polypeptide(L)' 'ELVRSATASGILVVIATPPGAAQFLASALDRSGLPEVVGTIAGDDTILVVAPETLGGHELSQRLLNWAGLDT' A
#
# COMPACT_ATOMS: atom_id res chain seq x y z
N GLU A 1 8.96 3.92 -10.52
CA GLU A 1 7.81 4.67 -9.95
C GLU A 1 6.57 3.79 -10.03
N LEU A 2 6.34 2.95 -9.01
CA LEU A 2 5.25 1.95 -9.00
C LEU A 2 4.04 2.41 -8.16
N VAL A 3 4.25 3.34 -7.23
CA VAL A 3 3.20 3.98 -6.44
C VAL A 3 2.92 5.34 -7.06
N ARG A 4 1.65 5.68 -7.26
CA ARG A 4 1.18 7.00 -7.71
C ARG A 4 0.48 7.77 -6.60
N SER A 5 -0.24 7.07 -5.73
CA SER A 5 -0.88 7.62 -4.54
C SER A 5 -1.22 6.50 -3.55
N ALA A 6 -1.46 6.88 -2.29
CA ALA A 6 -2.01 6.01 -1.26
C ALA A 6 -3.06 6.77 -0.44
N THR A 7 -4.28 6.23 -0.38
CA THR A 7 -5.42 6.87 0.33
C THR A 7 -5.98 5.93 1.38
N ALA A 8 -6.24 6.43 2.58
CA ALA A 8 -6.72 5.63 3.70
C ALA A 8 -8.22 5.78 3.98
N SER A 9 -8.85 4.70 4.45
CA SER A 9 -10.20 4.66 5.02
C SER A 9 -10.26 3.61 6.13
N GLY A 10 -10.31 4.04 7.40
CA GLY A 10 -10.20 3.13 8.54
C GLY A 10 -8.86 2.37 8.53
N ILE A 11 -8.92 1.03 8.50
CA ILE A 11 -7.74 0.17 8.35
C ILE A 11 -7.35 -0.11 6.89
N LEU A 12 -8.14 0.36 5.93
CA LEU A 12 -7.89 0.12 4.51
C LEU A 12 -7.01 1.22 3.93
N VAL A 13 -6.05 0.83 3.09
CA VAL A 13 -5.26 1.74 2.25
C VAL A 13 -5.39 1.30 0.81
N VAL A 14 -5.74 2.22 -0.07
CA VAL A 14 -5.82 2.00 -1.51
C VAL A 14 -4.60 2.65 -2.15
N ILE A 15 -3.75 1.84 -2.77
CA ILE A 15 -2.59 2.29 -3.54
C ILE A 15 -2.95 2.31 -5.02
N ALA A 16 -2.73 3.45 -5.68
CA ALA A 16 -2.78 3.53 -7.13
C ALA A 16 -1.38 3.26 -7.73
N THR A 17 -1.33 2.53 -8.83
CA THR A 17 -0.12 2.13 -9.54
C THR A 17 -0.26 2.42 -11.05
N PRO A 18 0.80 2.34 -11.87
CA PRO A 18 0.64 2.29 -13.32
C PRO A 18 -0.17 1.06 -13.77
N PRO A 19 -0.78 1.08 -14.97
CA PRO A 19 -1.49 -0.08 -15.52
C PRO A 19 -0.65 -1.36 -15.50
N GLY A 20 -1.23 -2.47 -15.04
CA GLY A 20 -0.59 -3.77 -14.93
C GLY A 20 0.49 -3.91 -13.84
N ALA A 21 0.72 -2.89 -13.00
CA ALA A 21 1.80 -2.90 -12.01
C ALA A 21 1.39 -3.39 -10.62
N ALA A 22 0.09 -3.46 -10.31
CA ALA A 22 -0.41 -3.71 -8.96
C ALA A 22 0.04 -5.08 -8.40
N GLN A 23 -0.07 -6.14 -9.21
CA GLN A 23 0.33 -7.49 -8.82
C GLN A 23 1.81 -7.58 -8.46
N PHE A 24 2.68 -6.95 -9.23
CA PHE A 24 4.12 -6.94 -8.97
C PHE A 24 4.44 -6.23 -7.64
N LEU A 25 3.84 -5.06 -7.41
CA LEU A 25 4.05 -4.29 -6.18
C LEU A 25 3.47 -5.01 -4.95
N ALA A 26 2.26 -5.55 -5.03
CA ALA A 26 1.66 -6.32 -3.93
C ALA A 26 2.53 -7.52 -3.55
N SER A 27 3.04 -8.25 -4.56
CA SER A 27 3.96 -9.35 -4.33
C SER A 27 5.28 -8.91 -3.66
N ALA A 28 5.74 -7.68 -3.92
CA ALA A 28 6.89 -7.12 -3.21
C ALA A 28 6.57 -6.74 -1.75
N LEU A 29 5.38 -6.19 -1.50
CA LEU A 29 4.89 -5.88 -0.14
C LEU A 29 4.68 -7.14 0.70
N ASP A 30 4.14 -8.21 0.12
CA ASP A 30 3.94 -9.47 0.84
C ASP A 30 5.28 -10.13 1.20
N ARG A 31 6.25 -10.09 0.28
CA ARG A 31 7.59 -10.67 0.50
C ARG A 31 8.45 -9.89 1.49
N SER A 32 8.21 -8.60 1.69
CA SER A 32 8.98 -7.81 2.66
C SER A 32 8.63 -8.13 4.11
N GLY A 33 7.51 -8.84 4.36
CA GLY A 33 7.13 -9.29 5.70
C GLY A 33 6.88 -8.14 6.67
N LEU A 34 6.34 -7.02 6.17
CA LEU A 34 6.11 -5.81 6.95
C LEU A 34 5.05 -6.08 8.04
N PRO A 35 5.39 -5.97 9.33
CA PRO A 35 4.42 -6.17 10.41
C PRO A 35 3.30 -5.10 10.39
N GLU A 36 3.54 -3.97 9.72
CA GLU A 36 2.55 -2.91 9.48
C GLU A 36 1.47 -3.27 8.46
N VAL A 37 1.58 -4.42 7.78
CA VAL A 37 0.63 -4.89 6.77
C VAL A 37 0.02 -6.22 7.23
N VAL A 38 -1.30 -6.23 7.43
CA VAL A 38 -2.07 -7.47 7.69
C VAL A 38 -2.17 -8.32 6.42
N GLY A 39 -2.32 -7.67 5.26
CA GLY A 39 -2.34 -8.34 3.97
C GLY A 39 -2.66 -7.40 2.81
N THR A 40 -2.56 -7.92 1.58
CA THR A 40 -2.82 -7.18 0.35
C THR A 40 -3.75 -7.93 -0.60
N ILE A 41 -4.49 -7.20 -1.44
CA ILE A 41 -5.22 -7.72 -2.62
C ILE A 41 -4.91 -6.80 -3.80
N ALA A 42 -4.35 -7.37 -4.87
CA ALA A 42 -4.03 -6.63 -6.08
C ALA A 42 -5.06 -6.81 -7.19
N GLY A 43 -5.50 -5.69 -7.78
CA GLY A 43 -6.15 -5.64 -9.09
C GLY A 43 -5.12 -5.49 -10.21
N ASP A 44 -5.44 -4.68 -11.22
CA ASP A 44 -4.53 -4.36 -12.33
C ASP A 44 -3.63 -3.15 -12.03
N ASP A 45 -4.26 -2.02 -11.70
CA ASP A 45 -3.60 -0.75 -11.41
C ASP A 45 -3.80 -0.28 -9.95
N THR A 46 -4.48 -1.07 -9.13
CA THR A 46 -4.88 -0.71 -7.77
C THR A 46 -4.61 -1.85 -6.79
N ILE A 47 -4.10 -1.53 -5.60
CA ILE A 47 -3.90 -2.50 -4.50
C ILE A 47 -4.70 -2.04 -3.28
N LEU A 48 -5.45 -2.96 -2.68
CA LEU A 48 -5.98 -2.80 -1.33
C LEU A 48 -4.97 -3.38 -0.34
N VAL A 49 -4.52 -2.56 0.61
CA VAL A 49 -3.62 -2.94 1.70
C VAL A 49 -4.38 -2.78 3.02
N VAL A 50 -4.32 -3.79 3.88
CA VAL A 50 -4.98 -3.77 5.19
C VAL A 50 -3.94 -3.52 6.27
N ALA A 51 -4.14 -2.48 7.07
CA ALA A 51 -3.33 -2.17 8.25
C ALA A 51 -3.82 -2.92 9.49
N PRO A 52 -2.96 -3.18 10.48
CA PRO A 52 -3.40 -3.55 11.82
C PRO A 52 -4.23 -2.43 12.44
N GLU A 53 -5.24 -2.77 13.25
CA GLU A 53 -6.06 -1.78 13.96
C GLU A 53 -5.22 -0.86 14.88
N THR A 54 -4.14 -1.39 15.46
CA THR A 54 -3.22 -0.65 16.32
C THR A 54 -2.40 0.41 15.58
N LEU A 55 -2.30 0.31 14.25
CA LEU A 55 -1.59 1.27 13.40
C LEU A 55 -2.59 2.19 12.67
N GLY A 56 -3.64 1.61 12.09
CA GLY A 56 -4.60 2.31 11.24
C GLY A 56 -4.08 2.60 9.83
N GLY A 57 -5.01 2.79 8.89
CA GLY A 57 -4.68 3.00 7.49
C GLY A 57 -4.02 4.36 7.20
N HIS A 58 -4.32 5.40 7.98
CA HIS A 58 -3.72 6.73 7.77
C HIS A 58 -2.19 6.68 7.96
N GLU A 59 -1.73 6.18 9.10
CA GLU A 59 -0.30 6.01 9.39
C GLU A 59 0.38 5.07 8.37
N LEU A 60 -0.25 3.95 8.02
CA LEU A 60 0.29 3.06 6.99
C LEU A 60 0.42 3.77 5.62
N SER A 61 -0.56 4.57 5.22
CA SER A 61 -0.52 5.31 3.95
C SER A 61 0.65 6.29 3.88
N GLN A 62 0.93 7.01 4.99
CA GLN A 62 2.08 7.91 5.08
C GLN A 62 3.40 7.14 4.97
N ARG A 63 3.54 6.00 5.66
CA ARG A 63 4.74 5.15 5.53
C ARG A 63 4.96 4.65 4.10
N LEU A 64 3.89 4.23 3.43
CA LEU A 64 3.96 3.75 2.04
C LEU A 64 4.38 4.87 1.07
N LEU A 65 3.87 6.10 1.26
CA LEU A 65 4.28 7.26 0.46
C LEU A 65 5.75 7.62 0.72
N ASN A 66 6.19 7.57 1.98
CA ASN A 66 7.59 7.81 2.36
C ASN A 66 8.53 6.82 1.69
N TRP A 67 8.22 5.52 1.78
CA TRP A 67 9.00 4.47 1.13
C TRP A 67 9.02 4.60 -0.39
N ALA A 68 7.97 5.16 -0.98
CA ALA A 68 7.89 5.46 -2.40
C ALA A 68 8.65 6.74 -2.80
N GLY A 69 9.13 7.53 -1.84
CA GLY A 69 9.76 8.84 -2.07
C GLY A 69 8.77 9.91 -2.54
N LEU A 70 7.50 9.77 -2.16
CA LEU A 70 6.39 10.66 -2.55
C LEU A 70 5.98 11.62 -1.43
N ASP A 71 6.72 11.66 -0.33
CA ASP A 71 6.49 12.62 0.74
C ASP A 71 6.86 14.04 0.27
N THR A 72 5.86 14.92 0.28
CA THR A 72 6.02 16.40 0.27
C THR A 72 5.55 16.97 1.58
#